data_AF-A0A258ZD14-F1
#
_entry.id   AF-A0A258ZD14-F1
#
_cell.length_a   1.000
_cell.length_b   1.000
_cell.length_c   1.000
_cell.angle_alpha   90.00
_cell.angle_beta   90.00
_cell.angle_gamma   90.00
#
_symmetry.space_group_name_H-M   'P 1'
#
loop_
_entity.id
_entity.type
_entity.pdbx_description
1 polymer ?
#
loop_
_entity_poly.entity_id
_entity_poly.type
_entity_poly.pdbx_seq_one_letter_code
_entity_poly.pdbx_strand_id
1 'polypeptide(L)'
;MRSCLENALYGLYLAQNPESRETWLRRHDSDADKKKVKSEFKIGTFLELAKTVDPSEGKVAATLYERTIDYGAHPNERALMQSLQIKHEADIIEFKTTYLDGDSDQLRFLLKTLAQVGVCTLSLFRVTYRERFDILGVTASLDHIKKGL
;
A
#
# COMPACT_ATOMS: atom_id res chain seq x y z
N MET A 1 -5.95 3.52 1.40
CA MET A 1 -4.82 3.24 0.48
C MET A 1 -4.01 2.02 0.92
N ARG A 2 -3.34 2.03 2.08
CA ARG A 2 -2.53 0.89 2.57
C ARG A 2 -3.24 -0.46 2.46
N SER A 3 -4.46 -0.57 2.99
CA SER A 3 -5.23 -1.81 2.93
C SER A 3 -5.53 -2.27 1.50
N CYS A 4 -5.71 -1.36 0.54
CA CYS A 4 -5.92 -1.72 -0.86
C CYS A 4 -4.67 -2.42 -1.44
N LEU A 5 -3.49 -1.87 -1.15
CA LEU A 5 -2.21 -2.44 -1.56
C LEU A 5 -1.95 -3.77 -0.84
N GLU A 6 -2.19 -3.85 0.46
CA GLU A 6 -2.04 -5.09 1.24
C GLU A 6 -2.94 -6.21 0.73
N ASN A 7 -4.19 -5.92 0.37
CA ASN A 7 -5.10 -6.92 -0.22
C ASN A 7 -4.60 -7.44 -1.57
N ALA A 8 -4.06 -6.57 -2.42
CA ALA A 8 -3.49 -6.98 -3.71
C ALA A 8 -2.27 -7.89 -3.53
N LEU A 9 -1.39 -7.53 -2.59
CA LEU A 9 -0.22 -8.32 -2.21
C LEU A 9 -0.60 -9.68 -1.60
N TYR A 10 -1.64 -9.71 -0.76
CA TYR A 10 -2.22 -10.97 -0.26
C TYR A 10 -2.74 -11.84 -1.41
N GLY A 11 -3.47 -11.23 -2.35
CA GLY A 11 -4.00 -11.93 -3.52
C GLY A 11 -2.90 -12.54 -4.38
N LEU A 12 -1.81 -11.80 -4.62
CA LEU A 12 -0.62 -12.30 -5.30
C LEU A 12 0.01 -13.47 -4.53
N TYR A 13 0.19 -13.33 -3.21
CA TYR A 13 0.78 -14.38 -2.37
C TYR A 13 -0.02 -15.69 -2.43
N LEU A 14 -1.34 -15.62 -2.26
CA LEU A 14 -2.22 -16.80 -2.30
C LEU A 14 -2.41 -17.40 -3.70
N ALA A 15 -2.10 -16.63 -4.76
CA ALA A 15 -2.05 -17.13 -6.12
C ALA A 15 -0.77 -17.94 -6.36
N GLN A 16 0.36 -17.50 -5.82
CA GLN A 16 1.66 -18.18 -5.94
C GLN A 16 1.85 -19.32 -4.94
N ASN A 17 1.14 -19.29 -3.80
CA ASN A 17 1.21 -20.30 -2.73
C ASN A 17 -0.20 -20.82 -2.40
N PRO A 18 -0.81 -21.67 -3.25
CA PRO A 18 -2.18 -22.14 -3.04
C PRO A 18 -2.39 -22.91 -1.73
N GLU A 19 -1.37 -23.62 -1.25
CA GLU A 19 -1.37 -24.37 0.01
C GLU A 19 -1.50 -23.47 1.25
N SER A 20 -1.03 -22.23 1.17
CA SER A 20 -1.18 -21.23 2.22
C SER A 20 -2.64 -20.91 2.55
N ARG A 21 -3.58 -21.20 1.63
CA ARG A 21 -5.02 -21.01 1.86
C ARG A 21 -5.51 -21.84 3.04
N GLU A 22 -5.05 -23.08 3.18
CA GLU A 22 -5.41 -23.92 4.32
C GLU A 22 -4.86 -23.33 5.61
N THR A 23 -3.59 -22.88 5.62
CA THR A 23 -3.02 -22.20 6.79
C THR A 23 -3.90 -21.02 7.23
N TRP A 24 -4.37 -20.20 6.28
CA TRP A 24 -5.28 -19.08 6.59
C TRP A 24 -6.61 -19.53 7.18
N LEU A 25 -7.26 -20.55 6.59
CA LEU A 25 -8.55 -21.06 7.04
C LEU A 25 -8.50 -21.63 8.47
N ARG A 26 -7.36 -22.22 8.84
CA ARG A 26 -7.14 -22.84 10.16
C ARG A 26 -6.76 -21.85 11.26
N ARG A 27 -6.73 -20.55 10.98
CA ARG A 27 -6.28 -19.48 11.90
C ARG A 27 -6.86 -19.57 13.32
N HIS A 28 -8.09 -20.07 13.44
CA HIS A 28 -8.86 -20.09 14.68
C HIS A 28 -8.94 -21.48 15.33
N ASP A 29 -8.30 -22.50 14.75
CA ASP A 29 -8.34 -23.87 15.27
C ASP A 29 -7.54 -24.00 16.58
N SER A 30 -6.41 -23.30 16.68
CA SER A 30 -5.56 -23.30 17.88
C SER A 30 -4.64 -22.08 17.96
N ASP A 31 -4.02 -21.86 19.13
CA ASP A 31 -2.98 -20.83 19.29
C ASP A 31 -1.75 -21.09 18.41
N ALA A 32 -1.43 -22.37 18.14
CA ALA A 32 -0.35 -22.76 17.24
C ALA A 32 -0.68 -22.34 15.79
N ASP A 33 -1.91 -22.58 15.33
CA ASP A 33 -2.36 -22.18 13.99
C ASP A 33 -2.41 -20.65 13.85
N LYS A 34 -2.92 -19.95 14.87
CA LYS A 34 -2.88 -18.47 14.91
C LYS A 34 -1.45 -17.93 14.81
N LYS A 35 -0.50 -18.55 15.49
CA LYS A 35 0.93 -18.19 15.40
C LYS A 35 1.50 -18.49 14.02
N LYS A 36 1.15 -19.64 13.43
CA LYS A 36 1.56 -20.02 12.07
C LYS A 36 1.11 -18.97 11.05
N VAL A 37 -0.17 -18.60 11.07
CA VAL A 37 -0.71 -17.55 10.18
C VAL A 37 0.01 -16.22 10.39
N LYS A 38 0.22 -15.78 11.63
CA LYS A 38 0.97 -14.53 11.91
C LYS A 38 2.42 -14.58 11.42
N SER A 39 3.03 -15.77 11.41
CA SER A 39 4.42 -15.95 11.00
C SER A 39 4.58 -15.91 9.48
N GLU A 40 3.62 -16.49 8.77
CA GLU A 40 3.60 -16.64 7.32
C GLU A 40 3.12 -15.37 6.61
N PHE A 41 1.98 -14.84 7.03
CA PHE A 41 1.30 -13.73 6.37
C PHE A 41 1.81 -12.36 6.85
N LYS A 42 3.07 -12.08 6.53
CA LYS A 42 3.74 -10.82 6.83
C LYS A 42 3.89 -9.98 5.58
N ILE A 43 3.72 -8.66 5.73
CA ILE A 43 3.85 -7.75 4.61
C ILE A 43 5.22 -7.80 3.94
N GLY A 44 6.30 -7.96 4.72
CA GLY A 44 7.65 -8.11 4.17
C GLY A 44 7.76 -9.29 3.22
N THR A 45 7.18 -10.44 3.58
CA THR A 45 7.10 -11.62 2.71
C THR A 45 6.41 -11.31 1.39
N PHE A 46 5.28 -10.59 1.43
CA PHE A 46 4.54 -10.28 0.21
C PHE A 46 5.25 -9.27 -0.69
N LEU A 47 5.92 -8.28 -0.10
CA LEU A 47 6.70 -7.30 -0.85
C LEU A 47 7.92 -7.93 -1.52
N GLU A 48 8.61 -8.85 -0.84
CA GLU A 48 9.72 -9.61 -1.46
C GLU A 48 9.22 -10.54 -2.57
N LEU A 49 8.07 -11.20 -2.39
CA LEU A 49 7.44 -11.96 -3.46
C LEU A 49 7.10 -11.06 -4.65
N ALA A 50 6.49 -9.90 -4.43
CA ALA A 50 6.15 -8.97 -5.49
C ALA A 50 7.38 -8.56 -6.30
N LYS A 51 8.52 -8.24 -5.64
CA LYS A 51 9.79 -7.94 -6.31
C LYS A 51 10.36 -9.13 -7.09
N THR A 52 10.14 -10.34 -6.60
CA THR A 52 10.60 -11.56 -7.29
C THR A 52 9.80 -11.82 -8.56
N VAL A 53 8.49 -11.60 -8.51
CA VAL A 53 7.60 -11.85 -9.65
C VAL A 53 7.68 -10.73 -10.69
N ASP A 54 7.72 -9.47 -10.24
CA ASP A 54 7.94 -8.31 -11.09
C ASP A 54 8.80 -7.28 -10.32
N PRO A 55 10.11 -7.18 -10.62
CA PRO A 55 11.01 -6.27 -9.92
C PRO A 55 10.59 -4.79 -9.99
N SER A 56 9.97 -4.39 -11.10
CA SER A 56 9.56 -3.00 -11.32
C SER A 56 8.35 -2.68 -10.44
N GLU A 57 7.29 -3.48 -10.57
CA GLU A 57 6.05 -3.28 -9.81
C GLU A 57 6.25 -3.52 -8.32
N GLY A 58 7.04 -4.52 -7.95
CA GLY A 58 7.38 -4.82 -6.56
C GLY A 58 8.12 -3.67 -5.86
N LYS A 59 9.04 -2.99 -6.57
CA LYS A 59 9.72 -1.80 -6.04
C LYS A 59 8.76 -0.63 -5.86
N VAL A 60 7.83 -0.43 -6.79
CA VAL A 60 6.77 0.60 -6.67
C VAL A 60 5.85 0.28 -5.49
N ALA A 61 5.41 -0.97 -5.35
CA ALA A 61 4.58 -1.42 -4.23
C ALA A 61 5.25 -1.17 -2.88
N ALA A 62 6.52 -1.54 -2.72
CA ALA A 62 7.27 -1.27 -1.49
C ALA A 62 7.37 0.24 -1.19
N THR A 63 7.65 1.05 -2.22
CA THR A 63 7.74 2.51 -2.07
C THR A 63 6.40 3.12 -1.62
N LEU A 64 5.30 2.70 -2.25
CA LEU A 64 3.97 3.19 -1.92
C LEU A 64 3.51 2.69 -0.54
N TYR A 65 3.89 1.47 -0.16
CA TYR A 65 3.61 0.93 1.17
C TYR A 65 4.21 1.81 2.26
N GLU A 66 5.53 2.06 2.19
CA GLU A 66 6.23 2.92 3.14
C GLU A 66 5.66 4.34 3.16
N ARG A 67 5.32 4.89 1.99
CA ARG A 67 4.66 6.21 1.92
C ARG A 67 3.34 6.25 2.69
N THR A 68 2.55 5.18 2.68
CA THR A 68 1.30 5.11 3.46
C THR A 68 1.54 4.99 4.97
N ILE A 69 2.74 4.59 5.38
CA ILE A 69 3.17 4.66 6.78
C ILE A 69 3.61 6.08 7.10
N ASP A 70 4.53 6.63 6.32
CA ASP A 70 5.13 7.95 6.58
C ASP A 70 4.11 9.10 6.60
N TYR A 71 3.17 9.10 5.67
CA TYR A 71 2.23 10.23 5.49
C TYR A 71 0.77 9.86 5.77
N GLY A 72 0.51 8.61 6.18
CA GLY A 72 -0.80 8.16 6.63
C GLY A 72 -1.07 8.53 8.09
N ALA A 73 -2.19 8.05 8.63
CA ALA A 73 -2.57 8.27 10.04
C ALA A 73 -1.76 7.41 11.04
N HIS A 74 -0.45 7.20 10.80
CA HIS A 74 0.43 6.54 11.75
C HIS A 74 0.94 7.53 12.80
N PRO A 75 1.20 7.09 14.04
CA PRO A 75 1.79 7.93 15.07
C PRO A 75 3.30 8.08 14.84
N ASN A 76 3.69 8.73 13.74
CA ASN A 76 5.08 9.09 13.44
C ASN A 76 5.22 10.60 13.21
N GLU A 77 6.45 11.08 13.28
CA GLU A 77 6.76 12.52 13.17
C GLU A 77 6.34 13.09 11.81
N ARG A 78 6.62 12.40 10.70
CA ARG A 78 6.24 12.86 9.35
C ARG A 78 4.73 13.04 9.21
N ALA A 79 3.96 12.08 9.69
CA ALA A 79 2.50 12.08 9.66
C ALA A 79 1.87 13.16 10.54
N LEU A 80 2.52 13.55 11.63
CA LEU A 80 2.08 14.64 12.50
C LEU A 80 2.50 16.01 11.95
N MET A 81 3.76 16.13 11.53
CA MET A 81 4.34 17.41 11.11
C MET A 81 3.73 17.93 9.81
N GLN A 82 3.21 17.06 8.94
CA GLN A 82 2.52 17.48 7.71
C GLN A 82 1.28 18.36 7.96
N SER A 83 0.66 18.27 9.14
CA SER A 83 -0.50 19.08 9.52
C SER A 83 -0.20 20.08 10.63
N LEU A 84 1.03 20.12 11.16
CA LEU A 84 1.41 20.98 12.28
C LEU A 84 2.04 22.28 11.80
N GLN A 85 1.54 23.39 12.30
CA GLN A 85 2.12 24.72 12.17
C GLN A 85 2.66 25.16 13.52
N ILE A 86 3.93 25.54 13.57
CA ILE A 86 4.59 26.03 14.77
C ILE A 86 4.88 27.51 14.56
N LYS A 87 4.37 28.37 15.45
CA LYS A 87 4.68 29.80 15.47
C LYS A 87 5.44 30.13 16.74
N HIS A 88 6.56 30.82 16.57
CA HIS A 88 7.36 31.33 17.67
C HIS A 88 7.08 32.82 17.84
N GLU A 89 6.57 33.20 19.00
CA GLU A 89 6.43 34.58 19.46
C GLU A 89 7.34 34.79 20.68
N ALA A 90 7.55 36.06 21.09
CA ALA A 90 8.60 36.43 22.05
C ALA A 90 8.57 35.60 23.36
N ASP A 91 7.37 35.29 23.87
CA ASP A 91 7.17 34.54 25.11
C ASP A 91 6.29 33.28 24.93
N ILE A 92 5.82 33.00 23.70
CA ILE A 92 4.82 31.97 23.42
C ILE A 92 5.24 31.14 22.20
N ILE A 93 5.09 29.82 22.32
CA ILE A 93 5.15 28.90 21.18
C ILE A 93 3.74 28.38 20.93
N GLU A 94 3.18 28.71 19.77
CA GLU A 94 1.84 28.27 19.36
C GLU A 94 1.95 27.06 18.43
N PHE A 95 1.20 26.01 18.74
CA PHE A 95 1.05 24.82 17.92
C PHE A 95 -0.37 24.75 17.36
N LYS A 96 -0.49 24.80 16.03
CA LYS A 96 -1.77 24.69 15.31
C LYS A 96 -1.77 23.43 14.46
N THR A 97 -2.82 22.63 14.53
CA THR A 97 -2.98 21.45 13.67
C THR A 97 -4.12 21.66 12.68
N THR A 98 -3.85 21.42 11.40
CA THR A 98 -4.88 21.41 10.35
C THR A 98 -5.68 20.12 10.44
N TYR A 99 -6.95 20.22 10.84
CA TYR A 99 -7.84 19.06 10.94
C TYR A 99 -8.49 18.68 9.60
N LEU A 100 -8.86 19.69 8.81
CA LEU A 100 -9.41 19.53 7.47
C LEU A 100 -8.62 20.41 6.52
N ASP A 101 -8.01 19.78 5.52
CA ASP A 101 -7.16 20.47 4.56
C ASP A 101 -7.95 20.89 3.32
N GLY A 102 -7.58 22.04 2.75
CA GLY A 102 -8.18 22.62 1.55
C GLY A 102 -7.33 22.33 0.31
N ASP A 103 -7.18 23.32 -0.56
CA ASP A 103 -6.23 23.23 -1.68
C ASP A 103 -4.78 23.40 -1.20
N SER A 104 -4.16 22.28 -0.80
CA SER A 104 -2.79 22.21 -0.32
C SER A 104 -1.93 21.24 -1.14
N ASP A 105 -0.61 21.38 -1.04
CA ASP A 105 0.33 20.42 -1.63
C ASP A 105 0.17 19.02 -1.02
N GLN A 106 -0.20 18.95 0.26
CA GLN A 106 -0.49 17.69 0.97
C GLN A 106 -1.69 16.99 0.34
N LEU A 107 -2.78 17.71 0.07
CA LEU A 107 -3.95 17.14 -0.61
C LEU A 107 -3.60 16.70 -2.04
N ARG A 108 -2.85 17.50 -2.79
CA ARG A 108 -2.41 17.15 -4.16
C ARG A 108 -1.52 15.90 -4.16
N PHE A 109 -0.59 15.81 -3.21
CA PHE A 109 0.26 14.63 -3.02
C PHE A 109 -0.54 13.38 -2.62
N LEU A 110 -1.55 13.54 -1.75
CA LEU A 110 -2.48 12.48 -1.39
C LEU A 110 -3.24 11.96 -2.61
N LEU A 111 -3.82 12.85 -3.42
CA LEU A 111 -4.56 12.47 -4.63
C LEU A 111 -3.66 11.75 -5.66
N LYS A 112 -2.43 12.25 -5.85
CA LYS A 112 -1.43 11.56 -6.69
C LYS A 112 -1.10 10.17 -6.13
N THR A 113 -0.86 10.07 -4.83
CA THR A 113 -0.55 8.79 -4.17
C THR A 113 -1.73 7.81 -4.26
N LEU A 114 -2.96 8.30 -4.16
CA LEU A 114 -4.18 7.50 -4.34
C LEU A 114 -4.22 6.87 -5.74
N ALA A 115 -3.98 7.67 -6.78
CA ALA A 115 -3.92 7.18 -8.16
C ALA A 115 -2.79 6.16 -8.35
N GLN A 116 -1.59 6.45 -7.85
CA GLN A 116 -0.44 5.54 -7.90
C GLN A 116 -0.72 4.20 -7.19
N VAL A 117 -1.35 4.23 -6.01
CA VAL A 117 -1.75 3.01 -5.29
C VAL A 117 -2.77 2.22 -6.09
N GLY A 118 -3.78 2.86 -6.67
CA GLY A 118 -4.77 2.17 -7.51
C GLY A 118 -4.14 1.47 -8.72
N VAL A 119 -3.26 2.17 -9.44
CA VAL A 119 -2.54 1.63 -10.59
C VAL A 119 -1.58 0.50 -10.20
N CYS A 120 -0.85 0.65 -9.10
CA CYS A 120 0.04 -0.40 -8.58
C CYS A 120 -0.77 -1.64 -8.18
N THR A 121 -1.90 -1.48 -7.48
CA THR A 121 -2.81 -2.59 -7.15
C THR A 121 -3.28 -3.34 -8.39
N LEU A 122 -3.72 -2.63 -9.43
CA LEU A 122 -4.12 -3.27 -10.70
C LEU A 122 -2.95 -3.99 -11.38
N SER A 123 -1.73 -3.46 -11.26
CA SER A 123 -0.52 -4.07 -11.81
C SER A 123 -0.18 -5.37 -11.11
N LEU A 124 -0.29 -5.42 -9.79
CA LEU A 124 -0.14 -6.65 -9.01
C LEU A 124 -1.22 -7.68 -9.38
N PHE A 125 -2.46 -7.26 -9.63
CA PHE A 125 -3.50 -8.17 -10.11
C PHE A 125 -3.28 -8.66 -11.53
N ARG A 126 -2.72 -7.83 -12.42
CA ARG A 126 -2.36 -8.25 -13.80
C ARG A 126 -1.41 -9.44 -13.77
N VAL A 127 -0.46 -9.47 -12.84
CA VAL A 127 0.46 -10.59 -12.66
C VAL A 127 -0.32 -11.88 -12.33
N THR A 128 -1.33 -11.79 -11.46
CA THR A 128 -2.17 -12.93 -11.07
C THR A 128 -3.17 -13.36 -12.14
N TYR A 129 -3.75 -12.41 -12.88
CA TYR A 129 -4.88 -12.63 -13.80
C TYR A 129 -4.56 -12.20 -15.23
N ARG A 130 -3.35 -12.51 -15.71
CA ARG A 130 -2.79 -11.98 -16.95
C ARG A 130 -3.73 -12.11 -18.15
N GLU A 131 -4.24 -13.31 -18.40
CA GLU A 131 -5.16 -13.59 -19.52
C GLU A 131 -6.42 -12.72 -19.47
N ARG A 132 -6.99 -12.51 -18.28
CA ARG A 132 -8.20 -11.68 -18.12
C ARG A 132 -7.91 -10.21 -18.38
N PHE A 133 -6.74 -9.72 -17.95
CA PHE A 133 -6.32 -8.34 -18.21
C PHE A 133 -6.09 -8.09 -19.71
N ASP A 134 -5.55 -9.08 -20.42
CA ASP A 134 -5.30 -9.00 -21.86
C ASP A 134 -6.62 -9.06 -22.66
N ILE A 135 -7.53 -10.00 -22.33
CA ILE A 135 -8.85 -10.12 -22.97
C ILE A 135 -9.67 -8.83 -22.82
N LEU A 136 -9.61 -8.20 -21.65
CA LEU A 136 -10.38 -6.98 -21.36
C LEU A 136 -9.69 -5.70 -21.86
N GLY A 137 -8.49 -5.78 -22.45
CA GLY A 137 -7.72 -4.61 -22.89
C GLY A 137 -7.21 -3.72 -21.75
N VAL A 138 -7.27 -4.21 -20.50
CA VAL A 138 -6.84 -3.47 -19.30
C VAL A 138 -5.33 -3.30 -19.30
N THR A 139 -4.59 -4.30 -19.78
CA THR A 139 -3.12 -4.23 -19.93
C THR A 139 -2.67 -2.96 -20.64
N ALA A 140 -3.18 -2.70 -21.85
CA ALA A 140 -2.78 -1.53 -22.64
C ALA A 140 -3.19 -0.21 -21.96
N SER A 141 -4.39 -0.18 -21.38
CA SER A 141 -4.90 0.99 -20.66
C SER A 141 -4.04 1.32 -19.43
N LEU A 142 -3.63 0.29 -18.69
CA LEU A 142 -2.80 0.42 -17.50
C LEU A 142 -1.39 0.92 -17.84
N ASP A 143 -0.78 0.38 -18.90
CA ASP A 143 0.54 0.79 -19.38
C ASP A 143 0.53 2.24 -19.90
N HIS A 144 -0.59 2.72 -20.43
CA HIS A 144 -0.77 4.13 -20.80
C HIS A 144 -0.83 5.05 -19.57
N ILE A 145 -1.71 4.74 -18.61
CA ILE A 145 -1.94 5.58 -17.41
C ILE A 145 -0.68 5.73 -16.57
N LYS A 146 0.16 4.68 -16.48
CA LYS A 146 1.42 4.69 -15.72
C LYS A 146 2.40 5.79 -16.16
N LYS A 147 2.40 6.18 -17.44
CA LYS A 147 3.39 7.14 -17.97
C LYS A 147 3.26 8.55 -17.37
N GLY A 148 2.14 8.87 -16.74
CA GLY A 148 1.86 10.18 -16.13
C GLY A 148 1.90 10.21 -14.59
N LEU A 149 2.26 9.12 -13.93
CA LEU A 149 2.15 8.97 -12.46
C LEU A 149 3.51 8.85 -11.77
#